data_AF-A5FDZ1-F1
#
_entry.id   AF-A5FDZ1-F1
#
_cell.length_a   1.000
_cell.length_b   1.000
_cell.length_c   1.000
_cell.angle_alpha   90.00
_cell.angle_beta   90.00
_cell.angle_gamma   90.00
#
_symmetry.space_group_name_H-M   'P 1'
#
loop_
_entity.id
_entity.type
_entity.pdbx_description
1 polymer ?
#
loop_
_entity_poly.entity_id
_entity_poly.type
_entity_poly.pdbx_seq_one_letter_code
_entity_poly.pdbx_strand_id
1 'polypeptide(L)'
;MDIISDVEVKVELDNIAGKFPAFSGKNYPLEYLGAREFELLSYFIFKKDIENGIYKNKIDSVLLMKGGSDRGRDLLLQFKSKNVGILQCKRYEGLITKPGLGREIIKFAIHAIKDKSLITDLEDFTYYFVALKGFNEPATKFLTDYNKDAIDEVLLKPWTEEVLADNESLKHLKYENIFDDLISILSKIKIEPITGHDLDQKLKNSKDILAMFFEVEKVASEDMLRTVLAEFTGFKNDQDLEKLRVKLQHIPKEKRMYFGLFDVYGYDLGFYKRITRDAELINKLTVIRSEFSKHFVEYLGEEINKYILLFISGKTDVSPFTKSILNPYLFNKFAAIYSRSELGFLKDLLTEGAVADLKESIEDHKNDALKIGQMVLNGDYSSFYGEGELLEMKINLAKFLYCDFNSVDEMDTRFKEDMKIVKPILDYIESEIQKIMPTNPTIILGNGGLGESEEELRELFEKVQKLN
;
A
#
# COMPACT_ATOMS: atom_id res chain seq x y z
N MET A 1 0.04 44.08 26.50
CA MET A 1 -0.65 43.25 25.50
C MET A 1 -0.35 41.81 25.81
N ASP A 2 -1.33 40.92 25.69
CA ASP A 2 -1.19 39.50 26.01
C ASP A 2 -0.60 38.74 24.80
N ILE A 3 0.66 39.05 24.49
CA ILE A 3 1.45 38.42 23.42
C ILE A 3 2.22 37.25 24.03
N ILE A 4 2.31 36.12 23.32
CA ILE A 4 3.17 35.00 23.73
C ILE A 4 4.58 35.13 23.13
N SER A 5 5.58 34.74 23.90
CA SER A 5 6.99 34.73 23.48
C SER A 5 7.28 33.60 22.48
N ASP A 6 8.35 33.73 21.67
CA ASP A 6 8.80 32.63 20.77
C ASP A 6 9.04 31.30 21.52
N VAL A 7 9.40 31.36 22.81
CA VAL A 7 9.56 30.18 23.68
C VAL A 7 8.21 29.54 23.97
N GLU A 8 7.19 30.33 24.33
CA GLU A 8 5.82 29.84 24.53
C GLU A 8 5.20 29.33 23.23
N VAL A 9 5.42 29.99 22.08
CA VAL A 9 5.00 29.51 20.75
C VAL A 9 5.56 28.12 20.48
N LYS A 10 6.84 27.90 20.80
CA LYS A 10 7.48 26.59 20.62
C LYS A 10 6.89 25.54 21.56
N VAL A 11 6.62 25.88 22.82
CA VAL A 11 5.95 24.97 23.77
C VAL A 11 4.54 24.63 23.31
N GLU A 12 3.77 25.58 22.76
CA GLU A 12 2.45 25.28 22.17
C GLU A 12 2.57 24.36 20.95
N LEU A 13 3.57 24.56 20.09
CA LEU A 13 3.85 23.69 18.93
C LEU A 13 4.22 22.26 19.33
N ASP A 14 5.10 22.11 20.34
CA ASP A 14 5.54 20.80 20.84
C ASP A 14 4.41 20.00 21.53
N ASN A 15 3.29 20.66 21.90
CA ASN A 15 2.10 20.05 22.51
C ASN A 15 0.95 19.73 21.52
N ILE A 16 1.14 19.92 20.21
CA ILE A 16 0.14 19.55 19.19
C ILE A 16 -0.16 18.05 19.26
N ALA A 17 -1.45 17.69 19.17
CA ALA A 17 -1.96 16.35 19.49
C ALA A 17 -1.71 15.30 18.37
N GLY A 18 -0.42 15.04 18.08
CA GLY A 18 0.01 14.18 16.98
C GLY A 18 0.00 14.90 15.64
N LYS A 19 0.89 14.50 14.72
CA LYS A 19 0.93 15.07 13.37
C LYS A 19 -0.08 14.34 12.48
N PHE A 20 -0.95 15.09 11.81
CA PHE A 20 -1.94 14.49 10.93
C PHE A 20 -1.30 14.01 9.62
N PRO A 21 -1.70 12.85 9.06
CA PRO A 21 -1.17 12.38 7.79
C PRO A 21 -1.60 13.31 6.65
N ALA A 22 -0.63 13.77 5.86
CA ALA A 22 -0.87 14.64 4.72
C ALA A 22 -0.22 14.10 3.45
N PHE A 23 -0.98 14.09 2.36
CA PHE A 23 -0.55 13.55 1.08
C PHE A 23 -0.01 14.67 0.17
N SER A 24 1.26 14.56 -0.23
CA SER A 24 1.85 15.47 -1.23
C SER A 24 0.99 15.55 -2.51
N GLY A 25 0.88 16.74 -3.12
CA GLY A 25 0.11 16.94 -4.36
C GLY A 25 -1.42 16.97 -4.20
N LYS A 26 -1.97 16.72 -3.02
CA LYS A 26 -3.36 17.08 -2.67
C LYS A 26 -3.37 18.39 -1.86
N ASN A 27 -4.57 18.91 -1.57
CA ASN A 27 -4.71 19.95 -0.56
C ASN A 27 -4.41 19.34 0.82
N TYR A 28 -3.71 20.07 1.68
CA TYR A 28 -3.42 19.68 3.06
C TYR A 28 -4.71 19.64 3.88
N PRO A 29 -4.88 18.66 4.80
CA PRO A 29 -6.11 18.48 5.54
C PRO A 29 -6.20 19.46 6.73
N LEU A 30 -6.28 20.75 6.42
CA LEU A 30 -6.34 21.84 7.39
C LEU A 30 -7.57 21.74 8.32
N GLU A 31 -8.60 21.00 7.92
CA GLU A 31 -9.79 20.67 8.72
C GLU A 31 -9.52 19.76 9.93
N TYR A 32 -8.38 19.08 10.02
CA TYR A 32 -8.03 18.27 11.19
C TYR A 32 -7.36 19.07 12.30
N LEU A 33 -6.73 20.21 11.97
CA LEU A 33 -6.09 21.09 12.95
C LEU A 33 -7.14 21.71 13.89
N GLY A 34 -6.90 21.70 15.21
CA GLY A 34 -7.70 22.45 16.17
C GLY A 34 -7.67 23.97 15.91
N ALA A 35 -8.57 24.73 16.56
CA ALA A 35 -8.65 26.20 16.36
C ALA A 35 -7.29 26.89 16.63
N ARG A 36 -6.66 26.57 17.78
CA ARG A 36 -5.34 27.10 18.14
C ARG A 36 -4.20 26.62 17.22
N GLU A 37 -4.30 25.40 16.71
CA GLU A 37 -3.33 24.84 15.76
C GLU A 37 -3.43 25.56 14.39
N PHE A 38 -4.63 25.99 13.99
CA PHE A 38 -4.86 26.81 12.81
C PHE A 38 -4.37 28.26 12.96
N GLU A 39 -4.46 28.85 14.16
CA GLU A 39 -3.80 30.12 14.51
C GLU A 39 -2.27 30.01 14.42
N LEU A 40 -1.68 28.96 15.02
CA LEU A 40 -0.24 28.66 14.97
C LEU A 40 0.24 28.46 13.52
N LEU A 41 -0.50 27.70 12.71
CA LEU A 41 -0.21 27.52 11.29
C LEU A 41 -0.16 28.87 10.55
N SER A 42 -1.16 29.71 10.78
CA SER A 42 -1.25 31.05 10.18
C SER A 42 -0.07 31.94 10.61
N TYR A 43 0.36 31.83 11.88
CA TYR A 43 1.54 32.52 12.40
C TYR A 43 2.83 32.11 11.68
N PHE A 44 3.10 30.81 11.54
CA PHE A 44 4.31 30.35 10.85
C PHE A 44 4.31 30.73 9.36
N ILE A 45 3.15 30.67 8.69
CA ILE A 45 3.02 31.10 7.28
C ILE A 45 3.35 32.59 7.14
N PHE A 46 2.77 33.46 7.98
CA PHE A 46 3.06 34.90 7.91
C PHE A 46 4.51 35.23 8.29
N LYS A 47 5.07 34.54 9.29
CA LYS A 47 6.48 34.69 9.68
C LYS A 47 7.40 34.37 8.49
N LYS A 48 7.13 33.28 7.78
CA LYS A 48 7.87 32.87 6.59
C LYS A 48 7.70 33.83 5.41
N ASP A 49 6.49 34.33 5.17
CA ASP A 49 6.24 35.31 4.11
C ASP A 49 6.95 36.64 4.36
N ILE A 50 7.07 37.07 5.62
CA ILE A 50 7.87 38.23 6.03
C ILE A 50 9.37 37.96 5.79
N GLU A 51 9.90 36.82 6.25
CA GLU A 51 11.30 36.39 6.02
C GLU A 51 11.65 36.33 4.52
N ASN A 52 10.73 35.83 3.69
CA ASN A 52 10.85 35.77 2.23
C ASN A 52 10.66 37.14 1.54
N GLY A 53 10.32 38.19 2.28
CA GLY A 53 10.17 39.54 1.75
C GLY A 53 8.88 39.79 0.95
N ILE A 54 7.86 38.93 1.06
CA ILE A 54 6.56 39.13 0.39
C ILE A 54 5.89 40.42 0.89
N TYR A 55 6.03 40.71 2.17
CA TYR A 55 5.53 41.94 2.81
C TYR A 55 6.62 43.03 2.95
N LYS A 56 7.65 43.02 2.09
CA LYS A 56 8.76 43.99 2.14
C LYS A 56 8.26 45.43 2.15
N ASN A 57 8.77 46.22 3.10
CA ASN A 57 8.37 47.60 3.39
C ASN A 57 6.90 47.79 3.84
N LYS A 58 6.18 46.71 4.18
CA LYS A 58 4.80 46.74 4.69
C LYS A 58 4.66 46.08 6.07
N ILE A 59 5.33 44.95 6.30
CA ILE A 59 5.34 44.20 7.56
C ILE A 59 6.75 43.65 7.77
N ASP A 60 7.29 43.80 8.98
CA ASP A 60 8.59 43.24 9.40
C ASP A 60 8.51 42.30 10.62
N SER A 61 7.35 42.22 11.29
CA SER A 61 7.14 41.33 12.43
C SER A 61 5.69 40.84 12.53
N VAL A 62 5.54 39.61 13.03
CA VAL A 62 4.25 38.99 13.37
C VAL A 62 4.32 38.43 14.78
N LEU A 63 3.27 38.66 15.57
CA LEU A 63 3.17 38.30 16.99
C LEU A 63 1.88 37.53 17.24
N LEU A 64 1.97 36.37 17.90
CA LEU A 64 0.80 35.54 18.25
C LEU A 64 0.23 35.99 19.61
N MET A 65 -1.09 36.16 19.68
CA MET A 65 -1.79 36.49 20.91
C MET A 65 -1.96 35.25 21.80
N LYS A 66 -2.09 35.46 23.11
CA LYS A 66 -2.38 34.41 24.09
C LYS A 66 -3.83 33.94 23.96
N GLY A 67 -4.02 32.63 23.81
CA GLY A 67 -5.35 32.02 23.72
C GLY A 67 -6.21 32.33 24.96
N GLY A 68 -7.48 32.66 24.75
CA GLY A 68 -8.46 32.89 25.83
C GLY A 68 -9.05 34.31 25.92
N SER A 69 -8.53 35.30 25.20
CA SER A 69 -9.24 36.57 24.99
C SER A 69 -9.32 36.93 23.51
N ASP A 70 -10.28 36.34 22.80
CA ASP A 70 -10.63 36.73 21.43
C ASP A 70 -11.17 38.18 21.45
N ARG A 71 -10.33 39.13 21.02
CA ARG A 71 -10.66 40.55 20.86
C ARG A 71 -10.88 40.92 19.38
N GLY A 72 -11.32 39.97 18.55
CA GLY A 72 -11.33 40.12 17.10
C GLY A 72 -9.93 40.17 16.49
N ARG A 73 -8.95 39.54 17.15
CA ARG A 73 -7.64 39.22 16.60
C ARG A 73 -7.03 38.00 17.31
N ASP A 74 -6.27 37.22 16.56
CA ASP A 74 -5.42 36.15 17.06
C ASP A 74 -3.94 36.46 16.85
N LEU A 75 -3.58 37.24 15.82
CA LEU A 75 -2.22 37.72 15.56
C LEU A 75 -2.17 39.23 15.35
N LEU A 76 -1.00 39.82 15.63
CA LEU A 76 -0.69 41.24 15.41
C LEU A 76 0.48 41.38 14.41
N LEU A 77 0.34 42.29 13.45
CA LEU A 77 1.32 42.58 12.41
C LEU A 77 1.95 43.96 12.64
N GLN A 78 3.28 44.01 12.55
CA GLN A 78 4.03 45.23 12.78
C GLN A 78 4.96 45.59 11.64
N PHE A 79 5.22 46.90 11.50
CA PHE A 79 6.27 47.46 10.67
C PHE A 79 6.97 48.59 11.42
N LYS A 80 8.29 48.50 11.61
CA LYS A 80 9.09 49.46 12.39
C LYS A 80 8.48 49.74 13.77
N SER A 81 8.04 48.68 14.43
CA SER A 81 7.34 48.70 15.73
C SER A 81 5.98 49.43 15.76
N LYS A 82 5.39 49.78 14.60
CA LYS A 82 4.02 50.27 14.48
C LYS A 82 3.06 49.12 14.19
N ASN A 83 1.85 49.16 14.74
CA ASN A 83 0.78 48.20 14.46
C ASN A 83 0.08 48.57 13.15
N VAL A 84 0.30 47.75 12.11
CA VAL A 84 -0.16 47.97 10.72
C VAL A 84 -1.17 46.93 10.24
N GLY A 85 -1.43 45.90 11.04
CA GLY A 85 -2.50 44.95 10.75
C GLY A 85 -2.70 43.92 11.86
N ILE A 86 -3.74 43.11 11.70
CA ILE A 86 -4.00 41.93 12.54
C ILE A 86 -4.48 40.78 11.66
N LEU A 87 -4.43 39.55 12.17
CA LEU A 87 -5.18 38.42 11.61
C LEU A 87 -6.26 37.99 12.61
N GLN A 88 -7.45 37.67 12.10
CA GLN A 88 -8.43 36.84 12.78
C GLN A 88 -8.61 35.54 12.00
N CYS A 89 -8.32 34.42 12.66
CA CYS A 89 -8.52 33.07 12.17
C CYS A 89 -9.91 32.56 12.63
N LYS A 90 -10.68 31.95 11.73
CA LYS A 90 -11.92 31.23 12.08
C LYS A 90 -11.95 29.87 11.40
N ARG A 91 -11.98 28.82 12.23
CA ARG A 91 -12.00 27.41 11.82
C ARG A 91 -13.40 26.78 11.91
N TYR A 92 -14.40 27.44 11.31
CA TYR A 92 -15.76 26.92 11.26
C TYR A 92 -15.90 25.79 10.21
N GLU A 93 -16.82 24.86 10.46
CA GLU A 93 -17.11 23.73 9.55
C GLU A 93 -17.83 24.17 8.26
N GLY A 94 -18.52 25.31 8.32
CA GLY A 94 -19.21 25.93 7.19
C GLY A 94 -18.59 27.25 6.73
N LEU A 95 -19.14 27.80 5.64
CA LEU A 95 -18.74 29.10 5.08
C LEU A 95 -19.06 30.25 6.04
N ILE A 96 -18.17 31.24 6.13
CA ILE A 96 -18.43 32.48 6.86
C ILE A 96 -19.59 33.23 6.21
N THR A 97 -20.56 33.67 7.01
CA THR A 97 -21.73 34.44 6.56
C THR A 97 -21.49 35.94 6.69
N LYS A 98 -22.21 36.77 5.90
CA LYS A 98 -22.09 38.25 5.98
C LYS A 98 -22.25 38.79 7.42
N PRO A 99 -23.26 38.37 8.23
CA PRO A 99 -23.37 38.79 9.62
C PRO A 99 -22.22 38.31 10.51
N GLY A 100 -21.76 37.06 10.33
CA GLY A 100 -20.63 36.52 11.09
C GLY A 100 -19.33 37.29 10.84
N LEU A 101 -19.05 37.60 9.57
CA LEU A 101 -17.91 38.43 9.17
C LEU A 101 -18.01 39.85 9.76
N GLY A 102 -19.16 40.51 9.60
CA GLY A 102 -19.39 41.87 10.10
C GLY A 102 -19.16 41.99 11.60
N ARG A 103 -19.72 41.07 12.40
CA ARG A 103 -19.56 41.07 13.87
C ARG A 103 -18.12 40.97 14.33
N GLU A 104 -17.28 40.14 13.71
CA GLU A 104 -15.88 39.98 14.10
C GLU A 104 -15.04 41.24 13.77
N ILE A 105 -15.30 41.89 12.64
CA ILE A 105 -14.66 43.17 12.27
C ILE A 105 -15.09 44.28 13.25
N ILE A 106 -16.40 44.37 13.54
CA ILE A 106 -16.96 45.31 14.53
C ILE A 106 -16.34 45.09 15.91
N LYS A 107 -16.24 43.84 16.37
CA LYS A 107 -15.63 43.46 17.65
C LYS A 107 -14.20 43.98 17.79
N PHE A 108 -13.37 43.82 16.76
CA PHE A 108 -12.04 44.40 16.74
C PHE A 108 -12.07 45.93 16.78
N ALA A 109 -12.90 46.56 15.95
CA ALA A 109 -13.02 48.01 15.88
C ALA A 109 -13.40 48.60 17.26
N ILE A 110 -14.39 48.03 17.96
CA ILE A 110 -14.76 48.44 19.32
C ILE A 110 -13.57 48.31 20.29
N HIS A 111 -12.78 47.24 20.19
CA HIS A 111 -11.57 47.11 21.00
C HIS A 111 -10.52 48.18 20.64
N ALA A 112 -10.39 48.60 19.38
CA ALA A 112 -9.51 49.69 18.95
C ALA A 112 -10.00 51.09 19.39
N ILE A 113 -11.30 51.30 19.56
CA ILE A 113 -11.85 52.51 20.22
C ILE A 113 -11.37 52.57 21.68
N LYS A 114 -11.46 51.45 22.40
CA LYS A 114 -11.04 51.34 23.82
C LYS A 114 -9.52 51.41 23.99
N ASP A 115 -8.77 50.87 23.03
CA ASP A 115 -7.31 50.79 23.06
C ASP A 115 -6.73 51.32 21.72
N LYS A 116 -6.48 52.63 21.68
CA LYS A 116 -5.93 53.31 20.50
C LYS A 116 -4.50 52.86 20.14
N SER A 117 -3.84 52.01 20.95
CA SER A 117 -2.55 51.42 20.57
C SER A 117 -2.69 50.29 19.53
N LEU A 118 -3.90 49.74 19.35
CA LEU A 118 -4.13 48.60 18.44
C LEU A 118 -3.99 48.94 16.95
N ILE A 119 -4.24 50.20 16.58
CA ILE A 119 -4.10 50.71 15.21
C ILE A 119 -3.19 51.94 15.27
N THR A 120 -2.01 51.89 14.64
CA THR A 120 -1.09 53.05 14.66
C THR A 120 -1.41 54.09 13.59
N ASP A 121 -1.93 53.66 12.44
CA ASP A 121 -2.40 54.52 11.35
C ASP A 121 -3.60 53.83 10.71
N LEU A 122 -4.75 54.53 10.60
CA LEU A 122 -5.99 53.95 10.09
C LEU A 122 -5.97 53.75 8.57
N GLU A 123 -5.27 54.62 7.83
CA GLU A 123 -5.25 54.59 6.35
C GLU A 123 -4.32 53.49 5.82
N ASP A 124 -3.39 53.01 6.65
CA ASP A 124 -2.42 51.96 6.31
C ASP A 124 -2.67 50.64 7.07
N PHE A 125 -3.80 50.52 7.79
CA PHE A 125 -4.13 49.31 8.55
C PHE A 125 -4.86 48.26 7.70
N THR A 126 -4.39 47.02 7.73
CA THR A 126 -5.07 45.87 7.11
C THR A 126 -5.52 44.83 8.14
N TYR A 127 -6.82 44.54 8.14
CA TYR A 127 -7.43 43.42 8.82
C TYR A 127 -7.41 42.19 7.91
N TYR A 128 -6.67 41.16 8.28
CA TYR A 128 -6.66 39.88 7.57
C TYR A 128 -7.70 38.93 8.16
N PHE A 129 -8.67 38.49 7.35
CA PHE A 129 -9.68 37.52 7.79
C PHE A 129 -9.38 36.13 7.21
N VAL A 130 -8.90 35.22 8.05
CA VAL A 130 -8.48 33.88 7.65
C VAL A 130 -9.60 32.86 7.94
N ALA A 131 -10.24 32.36 6.88
CA ALA A 131 -11.39 31.45 6.97
C ALA A 131 -11.07 30.08 6.35
N LEU A 132 -11.09 29.01 7.16
CA LEU A 132 -10.76 27.64 6.69
C LEU A 132 -11.56 27.23 5.45
N LYS A 133 -12.90 27.30 5.51
CA LYS A 133 -13.80 26.93 4.40
C LYS A 133 -14.06 28.07 3.41
N GLY A 134 -13.64 29.30 3.72
CA GLY A 134 -13.95 30.50 2.95
C GLY A 134 -15.29 31.14 3.31
N PHE A 135 -15.83 31.93 2.38
CA PHE A 135 -16.94 32.87 2.59
C PHE A 135 -18.14 32.51 1.69
N ASN A 136 -19.37 32.74 2.18
CA ASN A 136 -20.56 32.58 1.35
C ASN A 136 -20.75 33.76 0.38
N GLU A 137 -21.55 33.60 -0.68
CA GLU A 137 -21.74 34.64 -1.70
C GLU A 137 -22.08 36.03 -1.13
N PRO A 138 -23.02 36.20 -0.17
CA PRO A 138 -23.25 37.47 0.50
C PRO A 138 -22.02 38.06 1.23
N ALA A 139 -21.18 37.24 1.85
CA ALA A 139 -19.95 37.67 2.51
C ALA A 139 -18.86 38.03 1.49
N THR A 140 -18.69 37.25 0.42
CA THR A 140 -17.74 37.54 -0.66
C THR A 140 -18.08 38.83 -1.40
N LYS A 141 -19.37 39.12 -1.60
CA LYS A 141 -19.82 40.41 -2.14
C LYS A 141 -19.48 41.55 -1.18
N PHE A 142 -19.79 41.38 0.11
CA PHE A 142 -19.49 42.37 1.15
C PHE A 142 -17.99 42.65 1.29
N LEU A 143 -17.11 41.67 1.07
CA LEU A 143 -15.65 41.85 1.03
C LEU A 143 -15.21 42.65 -0.20
N THR A 144 -15.70 42.29 -1.39
CA THR A 144 -15.37 42.97 -2.66
C THR A 144 -15.71 44.46 -2.63
N ASP A 145 -16.87 44.81 -2.08
CA ASP A 145 -17.36 46.19 -2.00
C ASP A 145 -17.15 46.81 -0.61
N TYR A 146 -16.33 46.23 0.28
CA TYR A 146 -16.26 46.62 1.71
C TYR A 146 -16.10 48.13 1.94
N ASN A 147 -15.12 48.80 1.32
CA ASN A 147 -14.93 50.25 1.50
C ASN A 147 -16.07 51.14 0.93
N LYS A 148 -17.07 50.55 0.27
CA LYS A 148 -18.33 51.20 -0.17
C LYS A 148 -19.53 50.78 0.68
N ASP A 149 -19.57 49.51 1.10
CA ASP A 149 -20.72 48.82 1.72
C ASP A 149 -20.61 48.66 3.26
N ALA A 150 -19.43 48.87 3.86
CA ALA A 150 -19.18 48.69 5.31
C ALA A 150 -19.94 49.69 6.21
N ILE A 151 -20.60 50.67 5.60
CA ILE A 151 -21.24 51.84 6.24
C ILE A 151 -22.77 51.77 6.08
N ASP A 152 -23.33 50.56 5.85
CA ASP A 152 -24.78 50.34 5.87
C ASP A 152 -25.30 50.35 7.32
N GLU A 153 -25.79 51.52 7.76
CA GLU A 153 -26.31 51.76 9.11
C GLU A 153 -27.43 50.76 9.51
N VAL A 154 -28.20 50.26 8.53
CA VAL A 154 -29.30 49.28 8.75
C VAL A 154 -28.75 47.94 9.26
N LEU A 155 -27.53 47.57 8.87
CA LEU A 155 -26.87 46.34 9.31
C LEU A 155 -25.93 46.59 10.49
N LEU A 156 -25.31 47.77 10.57
CA LEU A 156 -24.28 48.07 11.56
C LEU A 156 -24.83 48.08 12.99
N LYS A 157 -26.01 48.69 13.23
CA LYS A 157 -26.60 48.75 14.56
C LYS A 157 -26.88 47.37 15.17
N PRO A 158 -27.68 46.48 14.55
CA PRO A 158 -28.01 45.18 15.16
C PRO A 158 -26.76 44.31 15.37
N TRP A 159 -25.80 44.30 14.43
CA TRP A 159 -24.55 43.55 14.61
C TRP A 159 -23.69 44.11 15.75
N THR A 160 -23.67 45.43 15.93
CA THR A 160 -22.95 46.04 17.04
C THR A 160 -23.61 45.71 18.38
N GLU A 161 -24.94 45.78 18.47
CA GLU A 161 -25.68 45.42 19.68
C GLU A 161 -25.51 43.93 20.04
N GLU A 162 -25.50 43.02 19.06
CA GLU A 162 -25.15 41.61 19.26
C GLU A 162 -23.71 41.46 19.80
N VAL A 163 -22.71 42.13 19.20
CA VAL A 163 -21.31 42.08 19.67
C VAL A 163 -21.16 42.63 21.10
N LEU A 164 -21.87 43.71 21.43
CA LEU A 164 -21.86 44.28 22.78
C LEU A 164 -22.52 43.34 23.80
N ALA A 165 -23.58 42.64 23.42
CA ALA A 165 -24.28 41.67 24.27
C ALA A 165 -23.46 40.40 24.50
N ASP A 166 -22.80 39.85 23.47
CA ASP A 166 -22.04 38.60 23.54
C ASP A 166 -20.70 38.73 24.28
N ASN A 167 -20.17 39.95 24.43
CA ASN A 167 -18.86 40.20 25.04
C ASN A 167 -18.98 40.89 26.40
N GLU A 168 -18.78 40.14 27.51
CA GLU A 168 -18.84 40.67 28.89
C GLU A 168 -18.02 41.96 29.10
N SER A 169 -16.85 42.06 28.49
CA SER A 169 -15.97 43.24 28.59
C SER A 169 -16.44 44.48 27.81
N LEU A 170 -17.52 44.35 27.03
CA LEU A 170 -18.10 45.38 26.17
C LEU A 170 -19.56 45.75 26.54
N LYS A 171 -20.31 44.89 27.24
CA LYS A 171 -21.73 45.08 27.64
C LYS A 171 -22.11 46.43 28.27
N HIS A 172 -21.16 47.19 28.82
CA HIS A 172 -21.39 48.51 29.41
C HIS A 172 -21.37 49.66 28.39
N LEU A 173 -20.89 49.42 27.17
CA LEU A 173 -20.96 50.37 26.07
C LEU A 173 -22.36 50.36 25.44
N LYS A 174 -22.71 51.46 24.78
CA LYS A 174 -23.94 51.59 23.99
C LYS A 174 -23.55 51.98 22.58
N TYR A 175 -24.30 51.49 21.58
CA TYR A 175 -24.09 51.79 20.16
C TYR A 175 -23.97 53.30 19.90
N GLU A 176 -24.89 54.08 20.46
CA GLU A 176 -24.97 55.53 20.28
C GLU A 176 -23.72 56.28 20.80
N ASN A 177 -22.99 55.69 21.75
CA ASN A 177 -21.80 56.31 22.34
C ASN A 177 -20.50 56.00 21.56
N ILE A 178 -20.53 55.02 20.65
CA ILE A 178 -19.35 54.53 19.92
C ILE A 178 -19.50 54.62 18.40
N PHE A 179 -20.68 55.02 17.90
CA PHE A 179 -21.03 55.04 16.48
C PHE A 179 -20.03 55.83 15.62
N ASP A 180 -19.76 57.09 15.96
CA ASP A 180 -18.89 57.96 15.16
C ASP A 180 -17.45 57.40 15.06
N ASP A 181 -16.90 56.94 16.19
CA ASP A 181 -15.57 56.31 16.24
C ASP A 181 -15.56 54.96 15.47
N LEU A 182 -16.64 54.17 15.57
CA LEU A 182 -16.78 52.89 14.88
C LEU A 182 -16.83 53.08 13.36
N ILE A 183 -17.66 54.00 12.86
CA ILE A 183 -17.74 54.39 11.45
C ILE A 183 -16.37 54.90 10.96
N SER A 184 -15.70 55.74 11.75
CA SER A 184 -14.38 56.28 11.43
C SER A 184 -13.31 55.19 11.25
N ILE A 185 -13.38 54.11 12.04
CA ILE A 185 -12.48 52.95 11.88
C ILE A 185 -12.90 52.10 10.68
N LEU A 186 -14.16 51.66 10.63
CA LEU A 186 -14.64 50.70 9.63
C LEU A 186 -14.53 51.20 8.19
N SER A 187 -14.65 52.52 7.98
CA SER A 187 -14.54 53.16 6.66
C SER A 187 -13.11 53.31 6.12
N LYS A 188 -12.08 53.09 6.97
CA LYS A 188 -10.67 53.33 6.65
C LYS A 188 -9.82 52.06 6.59
N ILE A 189 -10.08 51.12 7.49
CA ILE A 189 -9.33 49.85 7.51
C ILE A 189 -9.57 49.05 6.24
N LYS A 190 -8.51 48.42 5.71
CA LYS A 190 -8.60 47.49 4.59
C LYS A 190 -8.94 46.10 5.13
N ILE A 191 -9.83 45.36 4.46
CA ILE A 191 -10.11 43.96 4.80
C ILE A 191 -9.53 43.07 3.69
N GLU A 192 -8.59 42.20 4.02
CA GLU A 192 -8.01 41.22 3.09
C GLU A 192 -8.46 39.79 3.51
N PRO A 193 -9.36 39.14 2.75
CA PRO A 193 -9.77 37.77 3.04
C PRO A 193 -8.70 36.77 2.61
N ILE A 194 -8.50 35.73 3.42
CA ILE A 194 -7.61 34.60 3.15
C ILE A 194 -8.43 33.33 3.38
N THR A 195 -8.48 32.43 2.39
CA THR A 195 -9.15 31.14 2.51
C THR A 195 -8.17 30.03 2.90
N GLY A 196 -8.70 28.88 3.35
CA GLY A 196 -7.88 27.68 3.52
C GLY A 196 -7.17 27.23 2.23
N HIS A 197 -7.69 27.58 1.05
CA HIS A 197 -7.01 27.32 -0.22
C HIS A 197 -5.78 28.22 -0.43
N ASP A 198 -5.85 29.48 -0.01
CA ASP A 198 -4.71 30.42 -0.10
C ASP A 198 -3.59 30.02 0.87
N LEU A 199 -3.96 29.54 2.08
CA LEU A 199 -3.01 28.93 3.01
C LEU A 199 -2.37 27.66 2.45
N ASP A 200 -3.18 26.78 1.83
CA ASP A 200 -2.70 25.56 1.19
C ASP A 200 -1.68 25.84 0.06
N GLN A 201 -1.93 26.87 -0.76
CA GLN A 201 -0.97 27.32 -1.78
C GLN A 201 0.35 27.84 -1.15
N LYS A 202 0.27 28.63 -0.06
CA LYS A 202 1.46 29.11 0.67
C LYS A 202 2.26 27.96 1.30
N LEU A 203 1.58 26.94 1.80
CA LEU A 203 2.20 25.75 2.39
C LEU A 203 2.93 24.87 1.38
N LYS A 204 2.45 24.76 0.13
CA LYS A 204 3.13 23.98 -0.93
C LYS A 204 4.58 24.41 -1.16
N ASN A 205 4.90 25.68 -0.88
CA ASN A 205 6.25 26.24 -0.99
C ASN A 205 7.06 26.18 0.33
N SER A 206 6.44 25.77 1.45
CA SER A 206 6.98 25.88 2.82
C SER A 206 7.03 24.52 3.52
N LYS A 207 7.92 23.63 3.03
CA LYS A 207 8.07 22.24 3.52
C LYS A 207 8.47 22.13 4.99
N ASP A 208 9.19 23.13 5.48
CA ASP A 208 9.59 23.29 6.88
C ASP A 208 8.37 23.51 7.79
N ILE A 209 7.44 24.40 7.40
CA ILE A 209 6.18 24.62 8.13
C ILE A 209 5.31 23.37 8.08
N LEU A 210 5.17 22.74 6.90
CA LEU A 210 4.38 21.51 6.75
C LEU A 210 4.82 20.40 7.72
N ALA A 211 6.12 20.20 7.87
CA ALA A 211 6.68 19.20 8.77
C ALA A 211 6.45 19.49 10.27
N MET A 212 6.01 20.70 10.64
CA MET A 212 5.62 21.03 12.02
C MET A 212 4.23 20.46 12.35
N PHE A 213 3.27 20.59 11.44
CA PHE A 213 1.85 20.27 11.66
C PHE A 213 1.41 18.91 11.10
N PHE A 214 2.10 18.40 10.08
CA PHE A 214 1.68 17.21 9.33
C PHE A 214 2.80 16.18 9.16
N GLU A 215 2.41 14.91 9.13
CA GLU A 215 3.27 13.81 8.69
C GLU A 215 3.08 13.65 7.18
N VAL A 216 4.04 14.16 6.40
CA VAL A 216 3.93 14.23 4.95
C VAL A 216 4.31 12.89 4.32
N GLU A 217 3.30 12.10 3.97
CA GLU A 217 3.47 10.93 3.12
C GLU A 217 3.83 11.38 1.69
N LYS A 218 5.01 10.93 1.22
CA LYS A 218 5.53 11.27 -0.11
C LYS A 218 4.72 10.60 -1.22
N VAL A 219 3.68 11.27 -1.69
CA VAL A 219 3.11 11.01 -3.02
C VAL A 219 4.16 11.42 -4.06
N ALA A 220 4.69 10.42 -4.78
CA ALA A 220 5.65 10.65 -5.86
C ALA A 220 4.91 11.11 -7.14
N SER A 221 5.46 12.10 -7.85
CA SER A 221 4.95 12.51 -9.16
C SER A 221 5.34 11.51 -10.23
N GLU A 222 4.57 11.40 -11.31
CA GLU A 222 4.80 10.40 -12.37
C GLU A 222 6.17 10.54 -13.05
N ASP A 223 6.65 11.77 -13.24
CA ASP A 223 7.98 12.00 -13.84
C ASP A 223 9.13 11.66 -12.87
N MET A 224 8.98 11.97 -11.57
CA MET A 224 9.95 11.54 -10.57
C MET A 224 9.93 10.02 -10.45
N LEU A 225 8.75 9.40 -10.53
CA LEU A 225 8.62 7.94 -10.65
C LEU A 225 9.33 7.44 -11.91
N ARG A 226 9.21 8.07 -13.08
CA ARG A 226 9.91 7.62 -14.31
C ARG A 226 11.44 7.70 -14.18
N THR A 227 11.98 8.79 -13.62
CA THR A 227 13.44 8.91 -13.36
C THR A 227 13.90 7.90 -12.32
N VAL A 228 13.17 7.76 -11.21
CA VAL A 228 13.49 6.80 -10.13
C VAL A 228 13.31 5.36 -10.61
N LEU A 229 12.32 5.05 -11.46
CA LEU A 229 12.10 3.73 -12.06
C LEU A 229 13.24 3.32 -13.02
N ALA A 230 13.90 4.29 -13.67
CA ALA A 230 15.11 4.02 -14.44
C ALA A 230 16.32 3.66 -13.54
N GLU A 231 16.41 4.27 -12.35
CA GLU A 231 17.41 3.93 -11.33
C GLU A 231 17.06 2.66 -10.53
N PHE A 232 15.77 2.30 -10.41
CA PHE A 232 15.24 1.16 -9.66
C PHE A 232 15.30 -0.19 -10.40
N THR A 233 16.27 -0.36 -11.31
CA THR A 233 16.63 -1.67 -11.86
C THR A 233 17.34 -2.58 -10.84
N GLY A 234 17.60 -2.07 -9.63
CA GLY A 234 18.14 -2.80 -8.48
C GLY A 234 17.15 -2.90 -7.30
N PHE A 235 17.24 -4.03 -6.59
CA PHE A 235 16.51 -4.39 -5.38
C PHE A 235 16.53 -3.33 -4.25
N LYS A 236 15.47 -3.30 -3.42
CA LYS A 236 15.06 -2.13 -2.61
C LYS A 236 15.91 -1.75 -1.37
N ASN A 237 16.76 -2.64 -0.85
CA ASN A 237 17.75 -2.35 0.20
C ASN A 237 18.72 -3.53 0.36
N ASP A 238 19.87 -3.31 1.00
CA ASP A 238 20.89 -4.34 1.23
C ASP A 238 20.38 -5.57 2.00
N GLN A 239 19.37 -5.44 2.87
CA GLN A 239 18.83 -6.57 3.63
C GLN A 239 17.85 -7.44 2.82
N ASP A 240 17.11 -6.86 1.88
CA ASP A 240 16.19 -7.61 1.02
C ASP A 240 16.93 -8.16 -0.21
N LEU A 241 17.96 -7.45 -0.68
CA LEU A 241 19.07 -8.00 -1.47
C LEU A 241 19.65 -9.22 -0.77
N GLU A 242 20.04 -9.09 0.50
CA GLU A 242 20.67 -10.18 1.22
C GLU A 242 19.69 -11.33 1.50
N LYS A 243 18.41 -11.07 1.80
CA LYS A 243 17.41 -12.14 1.93
C LYS A 243 17.19 -12.88 0.62
N LEU A 244 17.14 -12.20 -0.52
CA LEU A 244 16.97 -12.87 -1.82
C LEU A 244 18.27 -13.56 -2.26
N ARG A 245 19.43 -12.92 -2.08
CA ARG A 245 20.76 -13.51 -2.31
C ARG A 245 20.96 -14.74 -1.43
N VAL A 246 20.63 -14.68 -0.15
CA VAL A 246 20.68 -15.82 0.80
C VAL A 246 19.64 -16.89 0.46
N LYS A 247 18.47 -16.57 -0.09
CA LYS A 247 17.55 -17.58 -0.62
C LYS A 247 18.11 -18.25 -1.88
N LEU A 248 18.63 -17.47 -2.82
CA LEU A 248 19.14 -17.95 -4.11
C LEU A 248 20.52 -18.64 -4.00
N GLN A 249 21.38 -18.27 -3.04
CA GLN A 249 22.72 -18.86 -2.88
C GLN A 249 22.67 -20.35 -2.53
N HIS A 250 21.64 -20.77 -1.79
CA HIS A 250 21.43 -22.16 -1.39
C HIS A 250 20.77 -23.01 -2.48
N ILE A 251 20.29 -22.40 -3.58
CA ILE A 251 19.81 -23.12 -4.76
C ILE A 251 21.04 -23.48 -5.63
N PRO A 252 21.35 -24.76 -5.86
CA PRO A 252 22.47 -25.16 -6.71
C PRO A 252 22.38 -24.55 -8.12
N LYS A 253 23.52 -24.27 -8.77
CA LYS A 253 23.53 -23.58 -10.08
C LYS A 253 22.77 -24.38 -11.14
N GLU A 254 22.85 -25.70 -11.06
CA GLU A 254 22.19 -26.68 -11.94
C GLU A 254 20.64 -26.57 -11.90
N LYS A 255 20.07 -25.95 -10.86
CA LYS A 255 18.62 -25.79 -10.66
C LYS A 255 18.10 -24.38 -10.94
N ARG A 256 18.90 -23.54 -11.61
CA ARG A 256 18.55 -22.15 -11.94
C ARG A 256 18.31 -22.02 -13.44
N MET A 257 17.05 -22.11 -13.86
CA MET A 257 16.64 -21.78 -15.25
C MET A 257 16.28 -20.31 -15.38
N TYR A 258 16.60 -19.72 -16.54
CA TYR A 258 16.39 -18.30 -16.83
C TYR A 258 15.51 -18.16 -18.08
N PHE A 259 14.23 -17.79 -17.90
CA PHE A 259 13.23 -17.69 -18.98
C PHE A 259 12.81 -16.25 -19.34
N GLY A 260 13.35 -15.23 -18.66
CA GLY A 260 13.55 -13.88 -19.22
C GLY A 260 12.37 -12.95 -19.59
N LEU A 261 11.12 -13.07 -19.06
CA LEU A 261 9.95 -12.30 -19.63
C LEU A 261 9.16 -11.22 -18.82
N PHE A 262 8.51 -11.50 -17.67
CA PHE A 262 7.42 -10.63 -17.10
C PHE A 262 7.31 -10.43 -15.54
N ASP A 263 8.26 -9.82 -14.80
CA ASP A 263 8.23 -9.82 -13.30
C ASP A 263 7.08 -9.03 -12.62
N VAL A 264 6.68 -9.43 -11.38
CA VAL A 264 5.57 -8.77 -10.65
C VAL A 264 5.81 -8.61 -9.13
N TYR A 265 6.11 -7.37 -8.71
CA TYR A 265 6.11 -6.94 -7.29
C TYR A 265 5.66 -5.49 -7.12
N GLY A 266 5.10 -5.14 -5.95
CA GLY A 266 5.10 -3.75 -5.44
C GLY A 266 3.78 -3.00 -5.38
N TYR A 267 2.63 -3.67 -5.29
CA TYR A 267 1.31 -3.02 -5.31
C TYR A 267 0.65 -2.87 -3.93
N ASP A 268 -0.32 -1.97 -3.82
CA ASP A 268 -1.10 -1.76 -2.59
C ASP A 268 -2.19 -2.83 -2.39
N LEU A 269 -2.69 -2.98 -1.16
CA LEU A 269 -3.72 -3.97 -0.81
C LEU A 269 -5.03 -3.80 -1.63
N GLY A 270 -5.34 -2.58 -2.05
CA GLY A 270 -6.46 -2.21 -2.91
C GLY A 270 -6.26 -2.52 -4.40
N PHE A 271 -5.02 -2.64 -4.88
CA PHE A 271 -4.70 -3.18 -6.20
C PHE A 271 -4.77 -4.72 -6.19
N TYR A 272 -4.21 -5.38 -5.17
CA TYR A 272 -4.38 -6.83 -4.99
C TYR A 272 -5.87 -7.21 -4.90
N LYS A 273 -6.68 -6.46 -4.13
CA LYS A 273 -8.15 -6.63 -4.06
C LYS A 273 -8.90 -6.38 -5.37
N ARG A 274 -8.28 -5.71 -6.36
CA ARG A 274 -8.83 -5.51 -7.71
C ARG A 274 -8.42 -6.64 -8.65
N ILE A 275 -7.16 -7.09 -8.60
CA ILE A 275 -6.72 -8.29 -9.33
C ILE A 275 -7.50 -9.54 -8.88
N THR A 276 -7.74 -9.72 -7.58
CA THR A 276 -8.58 -10.84 -7.08
C THR A 276 -10.05 -10.77 -7.51
N ARG A 277 -10.46 -9.70 -8.20
CA ARG A 277 -11.81 -9.53 -8.80
C ARG A 277 -11.78 -9.56 -10.33
N ASP A 278 -10.60 -9.59 -10.94
CA ASP A 278 -10.40 -9.76 -12.38
C ASP A 278 -10.17 -11.26 -12.68
N ALA A 279 -11.28 -11.96 -12.93
CA ALA A 279 -11.25 -13.39 -13.22
C ALA A 279 -10.45 -13.73 -14.50
N GLU A 280 -10.34 -12.80 -15.46
CA GLU A 280 -9.63 -13.07 -16.72
C GLU A 280 -8.11 -13.08 -16.49
N LEU A 281 -7.60 -12.14 -15.69
CA LEU A 281 -6.18 -12.08 -15.34
C LEU A 281 -5.77 -13.26 -14.43
N ILE A 282 -6.60 -13.63 -13.45
CA ILE A 282 -6.38 -14.81 -12.60
C ILE A 282 -6.33 -16.08 -13.47
N ASN A 283 -7.26 -16.23 -14.41
CA ASN A 283 -7.28 -17.38 -15.33
C ASN A 283 -5.99 -17.46 -16.16
N LYS A 284 -5.50 -16.35 -16.73
CA LYS A 284 -4.25 -16.35 -17.52
C LYS A 284 -3.03 -16.75 -16.69
N LEU A 285 -2.91 -16.24 -15.46
CA LEU A 285 -1.84 -16.64 -14.53
C LEU A 285 -1.95 -18.11 -14.11
N THR A 286 -3.18 -18.61 -13.96
CA THR A 286 -3.46 -20.02 -13.63
C THR A 286 -3.08 -20.95 -14.78
N VAL A 287 -3.37 -20.57 -16.03
CA VAL A 287 -2.95 -21.33 -17.23
C VAL A 287 -1.44 -21.42 -17.32
N ILE A 288 -0.71 -20.30 -17.20
CA ILE A 288 0.76 -20.29 -17.25
C ILE A 288 1.34 -21.21 -16.16
N ARG A 289 0.84 -21.09 -14.92
CA ARG A 289 1.29 -21.94 -13.81
C ARG A 289 0.96 -23.41 -14.03
N SER A 290 -0.20 -23.72 -14.61
CA SER A 290 -0.63 -25.08 -14.96
C SER A 290 0.32 -25.75 -15.97
N GLU A 291 0.78 -25.04 -17.01
CA GLU A 291 1.73 -25.60 -17.97
C GLU A 291 3.11 -25.87 -17.35
N PHE A 292 3.63 -24.97 -16.50
CA PHE A 292 4.87 -25.25 -15.75
C PHE A 292 4.73 -26.46 -14.82
N SER A 293 3.62 -26.56 -14.09
CA SER A 293 3.35 -27.71 -13.22
C SER A 293 3.22 -29.02 -13.99
N LYS A 294 2.57 -29.00 -15.16
CA LYS A 294 2.46 -30.15 -16.06
C LYS A 294 3.84 -30.62 -16.54
N HIS A 295 4.67 -29.73 -17.06
CA HIS A 295 6.02 -30.09 -17.51
C HIS A 295 6.93 -30.59 -16.38
N PHE A 296 6.79 -30.05 -15.16
CA PHE A 296 7.51 -30.61 -14.01
C PHE A 296 7.02 -32.01 -13.63
N VAL A 297 5.71 -32.28 -13.70
CA VAL A 297 5.14 -33.62 -13.44
C VAL A 297 5.55 -34.63 -14.51
N GLU A 298 5.62 -34.22 -15.78
CA GLU A 298 6.18 -35.02 -16.89
C GLU A 298 7.63 -35.39 -16.60
N TYR A 299 8.50 -34.41 -16.31
CA TYR A 299 9.91 -34.61 -15.97
C TYR A 299 10.13 -35.47 -14.72
N LEU A 300 9.31 -35.30 -13.68
CA LEU A 300 9.32 -36.13 -12.47
C LEU A 300 9.05 -37.60 -12.81
N GLY A 301 8.09 -37.87 -13.71
CA GLY A 301 7.81 -39.20 -14.21
C GLY A 301 9.00 -39.82 -14.97
N GLU A 302 9.65 -39.04 -15.84
CA GLU A 302 10.84 -39.48 -16.59
C GLU A 302 12.01 -39.85 -15.67
N GLU A 303 12.34 -39.01 -14.69
CA GLU A 303 13.44 -39.30 -13.76
C GLU A 303 13.12 -40.52 -12.87
N ILE A 304 11.88 -40.66 -12.36
CA ILE A 304 11.46 -41.87 -11.60
C ILE A 304 11.58 -43.13 -12.47
N ASN A 305 11.13 -43.08 -13.73
CA ASN A 305 11.25 -44.19 -14.68
C ASN A 305 12.71 -44.59 -14.90
N LYS A 306 13.59 -43.61 -15.11
CA LYS A 306 15.05 -43.77 -15.27
C LYS A 306 15.69 -44.41 -14.04
N TYR A 307 15.39 -43.95 -12.83
CA TYR A 307 15.91 -44.56 -11.60
C TYR A 307 15.42 -46.01 -11.40
N ILE A 308 14.15 -46.30 -11.67
CA ILE A 308 13.63 -47.67 -11.61
C ILE A 308 14.30 -48.57 -12.66
N LEU A 309 14.47 -48.09 -13.88
CA LEU A 309 15.14 -48.83 -14.95
C LEU A 309 16.59 -49.20 -14.58
N LEU A 310 17.35 -48.22 -14.05
CA LEU A 310 18.75 -48.40 -13.68
C LEU A 310 18.97 -49.33 -12.48
N PHE A 311 18.14 -49.21 -11.43
CA PHE A 311 18.42 -49.84 -10.14
C PHE A 311 17.50 -51.00 -9.75
N ILE A 312 16.31 -51.13 -10.36
CA ILE A 312 15.26 -52.07 -9.95
C ILE A 312 14.88 -53.05 -11.07
N SER A 313 14.66 -52.60 -12.30
CA SER A 313 14.10 -53.43 -13.38
C SER A 313 14.90 -54.71 -13.63
N GLY A 314 16.23 -54.61 -13.68
CA GLY A 314 17.14 -55.73 -13.91
C GLY A 314 17.36 -56.69 -12.73
N LYS A 315 16.76 -56.45 -11.55
CA LYS A 315 16.95 -57.33 -10.38
C LYS A 315 16.08 -58.58 -10.48
N THR A 316 16.68 -59.73 -10.76
CA THR A 316 16.01 -61.04 -10.83
C THR A 316 15.35 -61.45 -9.51
N ASP A 317 15.96 -61.04 -8.39
CA ASP A 317 15.60 -61.53 -7.06
C ASP A 317 14.41 -60.76 -6.45
N VAL A 318 13.88 -59.77 -7.17
CA VAL A 318 12.71 -58.97 -6.81
C VAL A 318 11.56 -59.34 -7.75
N SER A 319 10.41 -59.72 -7.19
CA SER A 319 9.27 -60.19 -7.99
C SER A 319 8.71 -59.10 -8.94
N PRO A 320 8.14 -59.48 -10.10
CA PRO A 320 7.43 -58.55 -10.97
C PRO A 320 6.30 -57.80 -10.23
N PHE A 321 5.55 -58.50 -9.37
CA PHE A 321 4.55 -57.93 -8.47
C PHE A 321 5.10 -56.73 -7.69
N THR A 322 6.17 -56.92 -6.90
CA THR A 322 6.76 -55.82 -6.11
C THR A 322 7.22 -54.67 -6.99
N LYS A 323 7.88 -54.95 -8.14
CA LYS A 323 8.33 -53.90 -9.07
C LYS A 323 7.18 -53.01 -9.57
N SER A 324 6.01 -53.59 -9.82
CA SER A 324 4.83 -52.85 -10.31
C SER A 324 4.32 -51.79 -9.32
N ILE A 325 4.56 -51.97 -8.02
CA ILE A 325 4.10 -51.06 -6.95
C ILE A 325 5.01 -49.83 -6.82
N LEU A 326 6.30 -49.97 -7.10
CA LEU A 326 7.32 -48.97 -6.75
C LEU A 326 7.23 -47.68 -7.59
N ASN A 327 6.90 -47.80 -8.88
CA ASN A 327 6.75 -46.65 -9.77
C ASN A 327 5.58 -45.73 -9.37
N PRO A 328 4.32 -46.23 -9.31
CA PRO A 328 3.20 -45.39 -8.89
C PRO A 328 3.35 -44.90 -7.45
N TYR A 329 4.06 -45.63 -6.57
CA TYR A 329 4.36 -45.17 -5.21
C TYR A 329 5.23 -43.92 -5.22
N LEU A 330 6.41 -43.99 -5.85
CA LEU A 330 7.33 -42.87 -5.94
C LEU A 330 6.66 -41.67 -6.62
N PHE A 331 5.96 -41.91 -7.74
CA PHE A 331 5.29 -40.85 -8.48
C PHE A 331 4.22 -40.15 -7.63
N ASN A 332 3.29 -40.88 -7.02
CA ASN A 332 2.23 -40.27 -6.21
C ASN A 332 2.78 -39.57 -4.97
N LYS A 333 3.78 -40.14 -4.30
CA LYS A 333 4.44 -39.52 -3.14
C LYS A 333 5.04 -38.17 -3.48
N PHE A 334 5.86 -38.09 -4.55
CA PHE A 334 6.51 -36.84 -4.93
C PHE A 334 5.55 -35.85 -5.62
N ALA A 335 4.58 -36.32 -6.40
CA ALA A 335 3.50 -35.47 -6.93
C ALA A 335 2.67 -34.84 -5.80
N ALA A 336 2.36 -35.58 -4.72
CA ALA A 336 1.66 -35.06 -3.54
C ALA A 336 2.52 -34.07 -2.74
N ILE A 337 3.84 -34.27 -2.64
CA ILE A 337 4.77 -33.30 -2.05
C ILE A 337 4.78 -32.00 -2.89
N TYR A 338 4.91 -32.11 -4.22
CA TYR A 338 4.88 -30.96 -5.13
C TYR A 338 3.56 -30.18 -5.02
N SER A 339 2.43 -30.88 -5.15
CA SER A 339 1.08 -30.32 -5.05
C SER A 339 0.84 -29.56 -3.73
N ARG A 340 1.24 -30.15 -2.59
CA ARG A 340 1.14 -29.48 -1.27
C ARG A 340 2.03 -28.25 -1.15
N SER A 341 3.19 -28.23 -1.80
CA SER A 341 4.08 -27.05 -1.82
C SER A 341 3.58 -25.92 -2.74
N GLU A 342 2.85 -26.26 -3.81
CA GLU A 342 2.28 -25.30 -4.77
C GLU A 342 0.97 -24.65 -4.27
N LEU A 343 0.08 -25.42 -3.63
CA LEU A 343 -1.33 -25.04 -3.45
C LEU A 343 -1.66 -24.18 -2.22
N GLY A 344 -0.68 -23.82 -1.39
CA GLY A 344 -0.91 -23.12 -0.11
C GLY A 344 -1.67 -21.79 -0.18
N PHE A 345 -1.69 -21.13 -1.34
CA PHE A 345 -2.45 -19.88 -1.57
C PHE A 345 -3.80 -20.08 -2.29
N LEU A 346 -3.93 -21.13 -3.11
CA LEU A 346 -5.12 -21.35 -3.93
C LEU A 346 -6.20 -22.18 -3.21
N LYS A 347 -5.83 -22.98 -2.22
CA LYS A 347 -6.76 -23.81 -1.44
C LYS A 347 -7.81 -23.00 -0.66
N ASP A 348 -7.47 -21.76 -0.30
CA ASP A 348 -8.38 -20.81 0.37
C ASP A 348 -9.25 -19.99 -0.60
N LEU A 349 -8.92 -20.00 -1.90
CA LEU A 349 -9.60 -19.20 -2.93
C LEU A 349 -10.48 -20.04 -3.88
N LEU A 350 -10.15 -21.32 -4.04
CA LEU A 350 -10.82 -22.27 -4.93
C LEU A 350 -11.29 -23.50 -4.14
N THR A 351 -12.47 -23.40 -3.55
CA THR A 351 -13.16 -24.57 -2.98
C THR A 351 -13.75 -25.45 -4.09
N GLU A 352 -13.67 -26.77 -3.88
CA GLU A 352 -14.31 -27.85 -4.63
C GLU A 352 -13.78 -28.10 -6.06
N GLY A 353 -12.93 -29.13 -6.22
CA GLY A 353 -12.64 -29.69 -7.54
C GLY A 353 -11.52 -30.72 -7.64
N ALA A 354 -10.27 -30.35 -7.31
CA ALA A 354 -9.10 -30.99 -7.93
C ALA A 354 -7.88 -31.26 -7.02
N VAL A 355 -8.09 -31.60 -5.75
CA VAL A 355 -7.10 -32.41 -5.01
C VAL A 355 -7.68 -33.80 -4.86
N ALA A 356 -7.39 -34.67 -5.82
CA ALA A 356 -7.61 -36.10 -5.62
C ALA A 356 -6.74 -36.57 -4.45
N ASP A 357 -7.28 -37.42 -3.57
CA ASP A 357 -6.50 -38.09 -2.52
C ASP A 357 -5.47 -39.02 -3.16
N LEU A 358 -4.31 -38.45 -3.51
CA LEU A 358 -3.15 -39.19 -3.95
C LEU A 358 -2.72 -40.10 -2.79
N LYS A 359 -2.75 -41.41 -3.02
CA LYS A 359 -2.21 -42.38 -2.09
C LYS A 359 -0.70 -42.16 -1.94
N GLU A 360 -0.25 -41.81 -0.74
CA GLU A 360 1.16 -41.45 -0.48
C GLU A 360 1.94 -42.61 0.15
N SER A 361 1.25 -43.61 0.71
CA SER A 361 1.88 -44.75 1.35
C SER A 361 2.11 -45.88 0.35
N ILE A 362 3.29 -46.51 0.44
CA ILE A 362 3.57 -47.74 -0.31
C ILE A 362 2.59 -48.88 0.08
N GLU A 363 2.06 -48.83 1.30
CA GLU A 363 1.07 -49.78 1.81
C GLU A 363 -0.29 -49.62 1.10
N ASP A 364 -0.68 -48.40 0.72
CA ASP A 364 -1.94 -48.16 -0.01
C ASP A 364 -1.87 -48.75 -1.42
N HIS A 365 -0.73 -48.55 -2.10
CA HIS A 365 -0.47 -49.09 -3.43
C HIS A 365 -0.32 -50.60 -3.41
N LYS A 366 0.33 -51.15 -2.39
CA LYS A 366 0.37 -52.61 -2.16
C LYS A 366 -1.05 -53.14 -1.98
N ASN A 367 -1.87 -52.51 -1.13
CA ASN A 367 -3.25 -52.94 -0.89
C ASN A 367 -4.14 -52.87 -2.14
N ASP A 368 -3.90 -51.94 -3.05
CA ASP A 368 -4.57 -51.92 -4.36
C ASP A 368 -4.04 -53.01 -5.30
N ALA A 369 -2.73 -53.22 -5.37
CA ALA A 369 -2.14 -54.31 -6.15
C ALA A 369 -2.60 -55.69 -5.66
N LEU A 370 -2.76 -55.89 -4.36
CA LEU A 370 -3.31 -57.11 -3.76
C LEU A 370 -4.78 -57.34 -4.14
N LYS A 371 -5.61 -56.28 -4.23
CA LYS A 371 -7.00 -56.39 -4.74
C LYS A 371 -7.01 -56.79 -6.22
N ILE A 372 -6.16 -56.17 -7.05
CA ILE A 372 -6.04 -56.53 -8.47
C ILE A 372 -5.55 -57.98 -8.61
N GLY A 373 -4.55 -58.39 -7.83
CA GLY A 373 -4.08 -59.77 -7.76
C GLY A 373 -5.20 -60.75 -7.40
N GLN A 374 -6.04 -60.44 -6.42
CA GLN A 374 -7.20 -61.26 -6.07
C GLN A 374 -8.19 -61.42 -7.22
N MET A 375 -8.46 -60.35 -7.99
CA MET A 375 -9.31 -60.43 -9.18
C MET A 375 -8.68 -61.32 -10.26
N VAL A 376 -7.39 -61.11 -10.55
CA VAL A 376 -6.64 -61.86 -11.59
C VAL A 376 -6.54 -63.35 -11.25
N LEU A 377 -6.29 -63.71 -9.99
CA LEU A 377 -6.30 -65.10 -9.51
C LEU A 377 -7.69 -65.76 -9.67
N ASN A 378 -8.77 -64.98 -9.51
CA ASN A 378 -10.14 -65.44 -9.73
C ASN A 378 -10.54 -65.47 -11.23
N GLY A 379 -9.63 -65.06 -12.14
CA GLY A 379 -9.93 -64.92 -13.57
C GLY A 379 -10.82 -63.71 -13.92
N ASP A 380 -11.00 -62.77 -13.00
CA ASP A 380 -11.79 -61.56 -13.17
C ASP A 380 -10.94 -60.41 -13.72
N TYR A 381 -11.28 -59.98 -14.94
CA TYR A 381 -10.66 -58.85 -15.63
C TYR A 381 -11.67 -57.73 -15.90
N SER A 382 -12.83 -57.73 -15.23
CA SER A 382 -13.93 -56.77 -15.47
C SER A 382 -13.56 -55.30 -15.20
N SER A 383 -12.55 -55.05 -14.39
CA SER A 383 -11.99 -53.72 -14.09
C SER A 383 -10.98 -53.21 -15.14
N PHE A 384 -10.61 -54.03 -16.12
CA PHE A 384 -9.56 -53.69 -17.09
C PHE A 384 -10.14 -52.90 -18.27
N TYR A 385 -9.84 -51.60 -18.31
CA TYR A 385 -10.29 -50.70 -19.38
C TYR A 385 -9.49 -50.86 -20.68
N GLY A 386 -10.18 -51.00 -21.81
CA GLY A 386 -9.62 -51.05 -23.17
C GLY A 386 -10.37 -52.04 -24.07
N GLU A 387 -10.07 -52.04 -25.36
CA GLU A 387 -10.62 -52.97 -26.35
C GLU A 387 -9.50 -53.59 -27.20
N GLY A 388 -9.77 -54.73 -27.83
CA GLY A 388 -8.84 -55.41 -28.75
C GLY A 388 -7.47 -55.73 -28.13
N GLU A 389 -6.41 -55.50 -28.91
CA GLU A 389 -5.02 -55.80 -28.55
C GLU A 389 -4.57 -55.11 -27.23
N LEU A 390 -5.10 -53.91 -26.93
CA LEU A 390 -4.76 -53.18 -25.70
C LEU A 390 -5.27 -53.90 -24.45
N LEU A 391 -6.48 -54.48 -24.52
CA LEU A 391 -7.05 -55.25 -23.41
C LEU A 391 -6.27 -56.57 -23.22
N GLU A 392 -5.98 -57.27 -24.31
CA GLU A 392 -5.20 -58.51 -24.28
C GLU A 392 -3.79 -58.29 -23.70
N MET A 393 -3.10 -57.22 -24.11
CA MET A 393 -1.80 -56.85 -23.56
C MET A 393 -1.85 -56.61 -22.05
N LYS A 394 -2.87 -55.90 -21.55
CA LYS A 394 -3.04 -55.65 -20.11
C LYS A 394 -3.34 -56.93 -19.32
N ILE A 395 -4.17 -57.82 -19.87
CA ILE A 395 -4.46 -59.14 -19.28
C ILE A 395 -3.19 -59.99 -19.20
N ASN A 396 -2.38 -60.03 -20.26
CA ASN A 396 -1.13 -60.79 -20.29
C ASN A 396 -0.09 -60.21 -19.32
N LEU A 397 0.02 -58.87 -19.22
CA LEU A 397 0.85 -58.21 -18.21
C LEU A 397 0.38 -58.55 -16.78
N ALA A 398 -0.92 -58.51 -16.50
CA ALA A 398 -1.44 -58.86 -15.19
C ALA A 398 -1.18 -60.33 -14.82
N LYS A 399 -1.34 -61.27 -15.76
CA LYS A 399 -0.96 -62.67 -15.54
C LYS A 399 0.52 -62.81 -15.16
N PHE A 400 1.41 -62.11 -15.87
CA PHE A 400 2.85 -62.08 -15.55
C PHE A 400 3.16 -61.45 -14.18
N LEU A 401 2.34 -60.50 -13.71
CA LEU A 401 2.53 -59.87 -12.40
C LEU A 401 2.00 -60.71 -11.23
N TYR A 402 0.90 -61.45 -11.43
CA TYR A 402 0.12 -62.04 -10.32
C TYR A 402 0.00 -63.56 -10.34
N CYS A 403 0.11 -64.25 -11.49
CA CYS A 403 -0.14 -65.70 -11.58
C CYS A 403 1.04 -66.59 -11.14
N ASP A 404 2.20 -66.00 -10.82
CA ASP A 404 3.31 -66.71 -10.17
C ASP A 404 3.03 -67.02 -8.67
N PHE A 405 1.90 -66.54 -8.14
CA PHE A 405 1.46 -66.71 -6.75
C PHE A 405 0.15 -67.50 -6.67
N ASN A 406 -0.04 -68.25 -5.58
CA ASN A 406 -1.25 -69.04 -5.33
C ASN A 406 -2.28 -68.26 -4.49
N SER A 407 -1.86 -67.23 -3.75
CA SER A 407 -2.73 -66.42 -2.91
C SER A 407 -2.22 -64.98 -2.70
N VAL A 408 -3.13 -64.11 -2.24
CA VAL A 408 -2.83 -62.73 -1.84
C VAL A 408 -1.90 -62.68 -0.61
N ASP A 409 -2.00 -63.65 0.30
CA ASP A 409 -1.09 -63.77 1.45
C ASP A 409 0.36 -64.12 1.00
N GLU A 410 0.49 -64.92 -0.06
CA GLU A 410 1.79 -65.22 -0.67
C GLU A 410 2.40 -63.97 -1.33
N MET A 411 1.59 -63.17 -2.02
CA MET A 411 1.98 -61.88 -2.59
C MET A 411 2.45 -60.89 -1.51
N ASP A 412 1.69 -60.70 -0.42
CA ASP A 412 2.07 -59.80 0.68
C ASP A 412 3.31 -60.29 1.43
N THR A 413 3.46 -61.60 1.62
CA THR A 413 4.68 -62.21 2.19
C THR A 413 5.88 -61.94 1.28
N ARG A 414 5.75 -62.18 -0.03
CA ARG A 414 6.84 -61.94 -0.99
C ARG A 414 7.20 -60.45 -1.07
N PHE A 415 6.22 -59.56 -1.02
CA PHE A 415 6.46 -58.12 -0.97
C PHE A 415 7.28 -57.71 0.26
N LYS A 416 6.96 -58.25 1.45
CA LYS A 416 7.73 -58.01 2.68
C LYS A 416 9.17 -58.53 2.59
N GLU A 417 9.42 -59.59 1.82
CA GLU A 417 10.76 -60.12 1.56
C GLU A 417 11.53 -59.28 0.53
N ASP A 418 10.93 -59.01 -0.62
CA ASP A 418 11.49 -58.15 -1.67
C ASP A 418 11.85 -56.76 -1.11
N MET A 419 11.00 -56.20 -0.23
CA MET A 419 11.24 -54.91 0.41
C MET A 419 12.50 -54.88 1.29
N LYS A 420 13.01 -56.01 1.79
CA LYS A 420 14.31 -56.05 2.48
C LYS A 420 15.48 -55.74 1.53
N ILE A 421 15.34 -56.09 0.26
CA ILE A 421 16.31 -55.84 -0.82
C ILE A 421 16.08 -54.44 -1.41
N VAL A 422 14.81 -54.09 -1.65
CA VAL A 422 14.41 -52.87 -2.34
C VAL A 422 14.54 -51.63 -1.45
N LYS A 423 14.23 -51.70 -0.15
CA LYS A 423 14.21 -50.53 0.75
C LYS A 423 15.45 -49.63 0.69
N PRO A 424 16.71 -50.12 0.81
CA PRO A 424 17.88 -49.24 0.72
C PRO A 424 18.05 -48.60 -0.67
N ILE A 425 17.58 -49.24 -1.73
CA ILE A 425 17.58 -48.70 -3.10
C ILE A 425 16.49 -47.64 -3.24
N LEU A 426 15.31 -47.90 -2.69
CA LEU A 426 14.19 -46.98 -2.67
C LEU A 426 14.53 -45.71 -1.89
N ASP A 427 15.20 -45.84 -0.74
CA ASP A 427 15.69 -44.71 0.06
C ASP A 427 16.73 -43.86 -0.70
N TYR A 428 17.60 -44.52 -1.49
CA TYR A 428 18.51 -43.82 -2.39
C TYR A 428 17.76 -43.06 -3.50
N ILE A 429 16.83 -43.73 -4.21
CA ILE A 429 16.03 -43.10 -5.27
C ILE A 429 15.21 -41.94 -4.72
N GLU A 430 14.57 -42.11 -3.56
CA GLU A 430 13.86 -41.03 -2.87
C GLU A 430 14.79 -39.84 -2.57
N SER A 431 16.03 -40.11 -2.14
CA SER A 431 17.01 -39.04 -1.89
C SER A 431 17.44 -38.30 -3.17
N GLU A 432 17.54 -38.99 -4.31
CA GLU A 432 17.85 -38.37 -5.61
C GLU A 432 16.66 -37.58 -6.17
N ILE A 433 15.44 -38.14 -6.11
CA ILE A 433 14.23 -37.42 -6.51
C ILE A 433 13.99 -36.20 -5.61
N GLN A 434 14.21 -36.31 -4.30
CA GLN A 434 14.11 -35.18 -3.37
C GLN A 434 15.10 -34.04 -3.71
N LYS A 435 16.20 -34.31 -4.42
CA LYS A 435 17.09 -33.24 -4.93
C LYS A 435 16.48 -32.50 -6.11
N ILE A 436 15.74 -33.14 -7.03
CA ILE A 436 15.13 -32.44 -8.17
C ILE A 436 13.84 -31.69 -7.79
N MET A 437 13.24 -32.00 -6.63
CA MET A 437 12.06 -31.29 -6.13
C MET A 437 12.32 -29.78 -5.95
N PRO A 438 11.44 -28.90 -6.45
CA PRO A 438 11.60 -27.46 -6.31
C PRO A 438 11.37 -27.02 -4.85
N THR A 439 12.29 -26.22 -4.33
CA THR A 439 12.17 -25.60 -3.01
C THR A 439 11.66 -24.16 -3.14
N ASN A 440 10.41 -23.90 -2.76
CA ASN A 440 9.72 -22.61 -2.92
C ASN A 440 9.73 -22.10 -4.38
N PRO A 441 9.07 -22.80 -5.32
CA PRO A 441 8.98 -22.37 -6.71
C PRO A 441 8.41 -20.96 -6.80
N THR A 442 9.30 -20.00 -7.06
CA THR A 442 8.96 -18.59 -7.27
C THR A 442 9.14 -18.36 -8.75
N ILE A 443 8.03 -18.14 -9.47
CA ILE A 443 8.10 -17.77 -10.89
C ILE A 443 8.59 -16.32 -10.95
N ILE A 444 9.91 -16.15 -10.85
CA ILE A 444 10.59 -14.90 -11.16
C ILE A 444 10.59 -14.80 -12.67
N LEU A 445 10.00 -13.73 -13.12
CA LEU A 445 9.91 -13.35 -14.51
C LEU A 445 10.80 -12.09 -14.64
N GLY A 446 10.99 -11.46 -15.80
CA GLY A 446 11.85 -10.25 -15.87
C GLY A 446 11.87 -9.65 -17.25
N ASN A 447 11.91 -8.31 -17.37
CA ASN A 447 11.84 -7.66 -18.67
C ASN A 447 13.20 -7.74 -19.40
N GLY A 448 13.54 -8.93 -19.92
CA GLY A 448 14.72 -9.16 -20.72
C GLY A 448 14.48 -8.76 -22.17
N GLY A 449 15.03 -7.63 -22.59
CA GLY A 449 15.13 -7.32 -24.02
C GLY A 449 15.94 -8.39 -24.75
N LEU A 450 15.52 -8.74 -25.97
CA LEU A 450 16.42 -9.38 -26.93
C LEU A 450 17.59 -8.40 -27.14
N GLY A 451 18.80 -8.80 -26.73
CA GLY A 451 19.95 -7.91 -26.61
C GLY A 451 20.15 -7.03 -27.85
N GLU A 452 20.42 -5.73 -27.63
CA GLU A 452 20.53 -4.75 -28.72
C GLU A 452 21.82 -4.93 -29.53
N SER A 453 22.78 -5.70 -29.02
CA SER A 453 24.03 -6.05 -29.69
C SER A 453 24.08 -7.50 -30.20
N GLU A 454 24.82 -7.69 -31.29
CA GLU A 454 25.08 -9.00 -31.89
C GLU A 454 25.85 -9.94 -30.93
N GLU A 455 26.67 -9.38 -30.02
CA GLU A 455 27.37 -10.13 -28.98
C GLU A 455 26.46 -10.61 -27.85
N GLU A 456 25.50 -9.80 -27.38
CA GLU A 456 24.51 -10.23 -26.37
C GLU A 456 23.57 -11.30 -26.92
N LEU A 457 23.13 -11.16 -28.18
CA LEU A 457 22.36 -12.20 -28.87
C LEU A 457 23.18 -13.49 -29.03
N ARG A 458 24.46 -13.39 -29.36
CA ARG A 458 25.35 -14.56 -29.48
C ARG A 458 25.58 -15.24 -28.14
N GLU A 459 25.80 -14.49 -27.05
CA GLU A 459 25.86 -15.05 -25.70
C GLU A 459 24.54 -15.73 -25.29
N LEU A 460 23.39 -15.17 -25.67
CA LEU A 460 22.07 -15.77 -25.42
C LEU A 460 21.95 -17.12 -26.16
N PHE A 461 22.31 -17.17 -27.44
CA PHE A 461 22.28 -18.40 -28.24
C PHE A 461 23.31 -19.44 -27.78
N GLU A 462 24.52 -19.05 -27.35
CA GLU A 462 25.51 -19.98 -26.80
C GLU A 462 25.10 -20.53 -25.41
N LYS A 463 24.33 -19.77 -24.62
CA LYS A 463 23.72 -20.25 -23.36
C LYS A 463 22.57 -21.21 -23.63
N VAL A 464 21.76 -20.98 -24.67
CA VAL A 464 20.67 -21.88 -25.11
C VAL A 464 21.22 -23.14 -25.80
N GLN A 465 22.33 -23.07 -26.54
CA GLN A 465 22.93 -24.25 -27.18
C GLN A 465 23.52 -25.28 -26.21
N LYS A 466 23.64 -24.96 -24.92
CA LYS A 466 24.00 -25.94 -23.86
C LYS A 466 22.79 -26.78 -23.37
N LEU A 467 21.65 -26.70 -24.05
CA LEU A 467 20.45 -27.50 -23.80
C LEU A 467 20.18 -28.59 -24.87
N ASN A 468 21.22 -29.01 -25.61
CA ASN A 468 21.25 -30.23 -26.41
C ASN A 468 22.29 -31.21 -25.84
#